data_AF-A0A1I7TGG7-F1
#
_entry.id   AF-A0A1I7TGG7-F1
#
_cell.length_a   1.000
_cell.length_b   1.000
_cell.length_c   1.000
_cell.angle_alpha   90.00
_cell.angle_beta   90.00
_cell.angle_gamma   90.00
#
_symmetry.space_group_name_H-M   'P 1'
#
loop_
_entity.id
_entity.type
_entity.pdbx_description
1 polymer ?
#
loop_
_entity_poly.entity_id
_entity_poly.type
_entity_poly.pdbx_seq_one_letter_code
_entity_poly.pdbx_strand_id
1 'polypeptide(L)'
;MTIFAIRDPKYHQILVHLTCIASFSLFPLLFTQFEILLKYAICIAYFFIQLTLLKRYTRMPLSDLLPWRHVAVWIILGMVEIYNTFFHKWLLSNRLPFAPLMAISVLNAIEITSIFSSLIWTTFSDGIFEITWQKGACRLREQLIRDSAYSVQTVDDEEDIQMIAGIDTSASTSNSDMVFVSISFWEYPSMKHVATVSNSRFLKLPYIPQYLAVREAEVMADFVRKVVTERPELRPDVIFCDGFGQFHSRDCGMACHVGALTGIPSIGVAKNLTLHDTYNTVGMENKAKVDKFLDSCREAYKNNKSAVGYIPFDIVQPTKLNILRIGGSMSGVFVSAGYGIDLQLATVISARTLLNNTTCEPIRAADLESRRLVREYFDGNDKTE
;
A
#
# COMPACT_ATOMS: atom_id res chain seq x y z
N MET A 1 13.45 -24.11 -9.40
CA MET A 1 12.08 -24.67 -9.30
C MET A 1 11.84 -25.43 -8.00
N THR A 2 12.65 -26.42 -7.64
CA THR A 2 12.48 -27.20 -6.39
C THR A 2 12.40 -26.32 -5.13
N ILE A 3 13.23 -25.29 -5.01
CA ILE A 3 13.19 -24.34 -3.88
C ILE A 3 11.86 -23.57 -3.82
N PHE A 4 11.33 -23.12 -4.97
CA PHE A 4 10.03 -22.43 -5.04
C PHE A 4 8.89 -23.36 -4.65
N ALA A 5 8.90 -24.60 -5.14
CA ALA A 5 7.88 -25.59 -4.79
C ALA A 5 7.92 -25.99 -3.31
N ILE A 6 9.09 -26.07 -2.67
CA ILE A 6 9.18 -26.32 -1.22
C ILE A 6 8.53 -25.18 -0.41
N ARG A 7 8.66 -23.94 -0.88
CA ARG A 7 8.12 -22.76 -0.16
C ARG A 7 6.64 -22.55 -0.40
N ASP A 8 6.12 -22.91 -1.56
CA ASP A 8 4.74 -22.59 -1.94
C ASP A 8 4.09 -23.70 -2.81
N PRO A 9 2.93 -24.26 -2.35
CA PRO A 9 2.09 -25.19 -3.09
C PRO A 9 1.83 -24.83 -4.56
N LYS A 10 1.70 -23.55 -4.92
CA LYS A 10 1.31 -23.13 -6.28
C LYS A 10 2.31 -23.52 -7.37
N TYR A 11 3.58 -23.76 -7.02
CA TYR A 11 4.61 -24.15 -8.00
C TYR A 11 4.74 -25.67 -8.20
N HIS A 12 3.98 -26.50 -7.48
CA HIS A 12 4.12 -27.95 -7.53
C HIS A 12 3.78 -28.53 -8.90
N GLN A 13 2.69 -28.06 -9.52
CA GLN A 13 2.31 -28.48 -10.88
C GLN A 13 3.41 -28.16 -11.91
N ILE A 14 3.99 -26.96 -11.81
CA ILE A 14 5.04 -26.49 -12.73
C ILE A 14 6.31 -27.32 -12.54
N LEU A 15 6.65 -27.67 -11.29
CA LEU A 15 7.80 -28.52 -10.98
C LEU A 15 7.65 -29.92 -11.61
N VAL A 16 6.49 -30.57 -11.45
CA VAL A 16 6.25 -31.90 -12.00
C VAL A 16 6.26 -31.87 -13.54
N HIS A 17 5.63 -30.87 -14.14
CA HIS A 17 5.65 -30.68 -15.61
C HIS A 17 7.06 -30.50 -16.14
N LEU A 18 7.87 -29.63 -15.51
CA LEU A 18 9.26 -29.41 -15.90
C LEU A 18 10.10 -30.69 -15.79
N THR A 19 9.93 -31.48 -14.74
CA THR A 19 10.64 -32.76 -14.58
C THR A 19 10.32 -33.75 -15.71
N CYS A 20 9.05 -33.85 -16.10
CA CYS A 20 8.64 -34.70 -17.21
C CYS A 20 9.24 -34.22 -18.54
N ILE A 21 9.13 -32.93 -18.86
CA ILE A 21 9.68 -32.36 -20.10
C ILE A 21 11.20 -32.50 -20.16
N ALA A 22 11.91 -32.26 -19.05
CA ALA A 22 13.36 -32.42 -18.97
C ALA A 22 13.83 -33.86 -19.24
N SER A 23 12.97 -34.85 -18.98
CA SER A 23 13.28 -36.26 -19.29
C SER A 23 13.32 -36.52 -20.80
N PHE A 24 12.52 -35.79 -21.59
CA PHE A 24 12.48 -35.89 -23.06
C PHE A 24 13.50 -34.98 -23.76
N SER A 25 14.06 -33.97 -23.09
CA SER A 25 14.98 -33.00 -23.71
C SER A 25 16.42 -33.50 -23.87
N LEU A 26 16.82 -34.56 -23.15
CA LEU A 26 18.14 -35.17 -23.27
C LEU A 26 18.25 -35.92 -24.60
N PHE A 27 19.04 -35.37 -25.53
CA PHE A 27 19.18 -35.84 -26.91
C PHE A 27 19.48 -37.35 -27.02
N PRO A 28 18.64 -38.12 -27.72
CA PRO A 28 18.88 -39.55 -27.97
C PRO A 28 20.20 -39.83 -28.70
N LEU A 29 20.73 -38.86 -29.46
CA LEU A 29 22.01 -39.00 -30.19
C LEU A 29 23.23 -39.21 -29.28
N LEU A 30 23.13 -38.84 -28.00
CA LEU A 30 24.22 -38.97 -27.04
C LEU A 30 24.28 -40.36 -26.39
N PHE A 31 23.28 -41.22 -26.64
CA PHE A 31 23.09 -42.46 -25.91
C PHE A 31 22.88 -43.64 -26.87
N THR A 32 23.44 -44.78 -26.51
CA THR A 32 23.11 -46.07 -27.12
C THR A 32 21.67 -46.47 -26.80
N GLN A 33 21.10 -47.41 -27.56
CA GLN A 33 19.72 -47.89 -27.31
C GLN A 33 19.52 -48.41 -25.88
N PHE A 34 20.55 -49.06 -25.29
CA PHE A 34 20.51 -49.53 -23.92
C PHE A 34 20.55 -48.37 -22.90
N GLU A 35 21.40 -47.37 -23.12
CA GLU A 35 21.49 -46.20 -22.26
C GLU A 35 20.20 -45.35 -22.30
N ILE A 36 19.51 -45.30 -23.45
CA ILE A 36 18.19 -44.66 -23.56
C ILE A 36 17.16 -45.37 -22.67
N LEU A 37 17.13 -46.70 -22.66
CA LEU A 37 16.24 -47.47 -21.78
C LEU A 37 16.55 -47.22 -20.30
N LEU A 38 17.83 -47.21 -19.94
CA LEU A 38 18.27 -46.93 -18.57
C LEU A 38 17.90 -45.51 -18.13
N LYS A 39 18.12 -44.51 -19.00
CA LYS A 39 17.72 -43.11 -18.77
C LYS A 39 16.24 -43.03 -18.43
N TYR A 40 15.36 -43.60 -19.25
CA TYR A 40 13.92 -43.54 -19.00
C TYR A 40 13.50 -44.31 -17.74
N ALA A 41 14.14 -45.43 -17.42
CA ALA A 41 13.90 -46.13 -16.16
C ALA A 41 14.22 -45.25 -14.94
N ILE A 42 15.35 -44.53 -14.97
CA ILE A 42 15.75 -43.59 -13.91
C ILE A 42 14.77 -42.41 -13.85
N CYS A 43 14.40 -41.82 -14.99
CA CYS A 43 13.44 -40.70 -15.04
C CYS A 43 12.07 -41.09 -14.49
N ILE A 44 11.56 -42.28 -14.83
CA ILE A 44 10.28 -42.80 -14.32
C ILE A 44 10.36 -43.02 -12.81
N ALA A 45 11.44 -43.64 -12.31
CA ALA A 45 11.65 -43.82 -10.88
C ALA A 45 11.68 -42.47 -10.14
N TYR A 46 12.42 -41.48 -10.68
CA TYR A 46 12.47 -40.13 -10.13
C TYR A 46 11.10 -39.46 -10.10
N PHE A 47 10.32 -39.56 -11.18
CA PHE A 47 8.95 -39.02 -11.26
C PHE A 47 8.05 -39.60 -10.15
N PHE A 48 8.04 -40.93 -9.97
CA PHE A 48 7.22 -41.56 -8.92
C PHE A 48 7.68 -41.19 -7.51
N ILE A 49 8.98 -41.09 -7.27
CA ILE A 49 9.52 -40.62 -5.99
C ILE A 49 9.07 -39.19 -5.71
N GLN A 50 9.25 -38.29 -6.67
CA GLN A 50 8.84 -36.88 -6.57
C GLN A 50 7.33 -36.77 -6.30
N LEU A 51 6.51 -37.48 -7.06
CA LEU A 51 5.06 -37.46 -6.92
C LEU A 51 4.60 -37.99 -5.56
N THR A 52 5.23 -39.06 -5.06
CA THR A 52 4.94 -39.62 -3.74
C THR A 52 5.30 -38.64 -2.63
N LEU A 53 6.46 -37.98 -2.73
CA LEU A 53 6.89 -36.95 -1.77
C LEU A 53 5.96 -35.74 -1.77
N LEU A 54 5.63 -35.20 -2.96
CA LEU A 54 4.72 -34.06 -3.08
C LEU A 54 3.31 -34.39 -2.58
N LYS A 55 2.78 -35.57 -2.91
CA LYS A 55 1.47 -36.03 -2.42
C LYS A 55 1.47 -36.21 -0.89
N ARG A 56 2.55 -36.77 -0.31
CA ARG A 56 2.67 -36.95 1.14
C ARG A 56 2.78 -35.61 1.87
N TYR A 57 3.49 -34.64 1.30
CA TYR A 57 3.69 -33.32 1.88
C TYR A 57 2.42 -32.45 1.80
N THR A 58 1.78 -32.38 0.63
CA THR A 58 0.66 -31.47 0.37
C THR A 58 -0.72 -32.06 0.63
N ARG A 59 -0.84 -33.40 0.68
CA ARG A 59 -2.12 -34.15 0.70
C ARG A 59 -3.08 -33.81 -0.46
N MET A 60 -2.59 -33.21 -1.53
CA MET A 60 -3.40 -32.87 -2.71
C MET A 60 -3.82 -34.12 -3.50
N PRO A 61 -5.00 -34.09 -4.15
CA PRO A 61 -5.41 -35.16 -5.04
C PRO A 61 -4.51 -35.21 -6.28
N LEU A 62 -4.42 -36.39 -6.90
CA LEU A 62 -3.50 -36.60 -8.01
C LEU A 62 -3.85 -35.77 -9.26
N SER A 63 -5.14 -35.50 -9.47
CA SER A 63 -5.65 -34.63 -10.54
C SER A 63 -5.07 -33.23 -10.48
N ASP A 64 -4.80 -32.74 -9.27
CA ASP A 64 -4.33 -31.37 -9.06
C ASP A 64 -2.81 -31.29 -9.21
N LEU A 65 -2.09 -32.38 -8.97
CA LEU A 65 -0.65 -32.46 -9.24
C LEU A 65 -0.37 -32.76 -10.72
N LEU A 66 -1.27 -33.49 -11.39
CA LEU A 66 -1.15 -33.94 -12.78
C LEU A 66 -2.35 -33.49 -13.61
N PRO A 67 -2.41 -32.20 -14.01
CA PRO A 67 -3.46 -31.72 -14.90
C PRO A 67 -3.47 -32.50 -16.22
N TRP A 68 -4.66 -32.88 -16.70
CA TRP A 68 -4.82 -33.69 -17.92
C TRP A 68 -4.11 -33.09 -19.14
N ARG A 69 -4.09 -31.75 -19.24
CA ARG A 69 -3.35 -31.03 -20.30
C ARG A 69 -1.86 -31.40 -20.35
N HIS A 70 -1.20 -31.51 -19.20
CA HIS A 70 0.23 -31.84 -19.13
C HIS A 70 0.44 -33.34 -19.45
N VAL A 71 -0.44 -34.21 -18.91
CA VAL A 71 -0.39 -35.65 -19.17
C VAL A 71 -0.54 -35.94 -20.67
N ALA A 72 -1.46 -35.28 -21.36
CA ALA A 72 -1.66 -35.42 -22.80
C ALA A 72 -0.39 -35.06 -23.59
N VAL A 73 0.28 -33.96 -23.22
CA VAL A 73 1.56 -33.55 -23.82
C VAL A 73 2.65 -34.61 -23.61
N TRP A 74 2.77 -35.16 -22.40
CA TRP A 74 3.77 -36.20 -22.12
C TRP A 74 3.52 -37.47 -22.92
N ILE A 75 2.25 -37.84 -23.12
CA ILE A 75 1.87 -38.97 -23.97
C ILE A 75 2.30 -38.71 -25.42
N ILE A 76 2.06 -37.51 -25.95
CA ILE A 76 2.48 -37.13 -27.30
C ILE A 76 4.00 -37.21 -27.45
N LEU A 77 4.75 -36.62 -26.51
CA LEU A 77 6.22 -36.69 -26.49
C LEU A 77 6.72 -38.14 -26.42
N GLY A 78 6.10 -38.96 -25.58
CA GLY A 78 6.40 -40.40 -25.47
C GLY A 78 6.12 -41.17 -26.76
N MET A 79 5.01 -40.87 -27.45
CA MET A 79 4.69 -41.48 -28.75
C MET A 79 5.72 -41.11 -29.82
N VAL A 80 6.12 -39.84 -29.90
CA VAL A 80 7.14 -39.38 -30.87
C VAL A 80 8.50 -40.03 -30.57
N GLU A 81 8.85 -40.19 -29.30
CA GLU A 81 10.09 -40.87 -28.89
C GLU A 81 10.07 -42.37 -29.21
N ILE A 82 8.97 -43.07 -28.90
CA ILE A 82 8.81 -44.49 -29.26
C ILE A 82 8.92 -44.67 -30.79
N TYR A 83 8.30 -43.77 -31.55
CA TYR A 83 8.42 -43.76 -33.00
C TYR A 83 9.88 -43.58 -33.44
N ASN A 84 10.59 -42.60 -32.86
CA ASN A 84 12.00 -42.35 -33.13
C ASN A 84 12.89 -43.58 -32.85
N THR A 85 12.73 -44.21 -31.68
CA THR A 85 13.59 -45.32 -31.24
C THR A 85 13.35 -46.62 -32.01
N PHE A 86 12.09 -46.98 -32.28
CA PHE A 86 11.75 -48.32 -32.77
C PHE A 86 11.25 -48.35 -34.21
N PHE A 87 10.48 -47.34 -34.63
CA PHE A 87 9.70 -47.44 -35.86
C PHE A 87 10.27 -46.63 -37.03
N HIS A 88 10.95 -45.52 -36.77
CA HIS A 88 11.40 -44.60 -37.82
C HIS A 88 12.35 -45.28 -38.83
N LYS A 89 13.39 -45.96 -38.32
CA LYS A 89 14.35 -46.69 -39.15
C LYS A 89 13.71 -47.85 -39.92
N TRP A 90 12.69 -48.49 -39.34
CA TRP A 90 11.97 -49.58 -39.98
C TRP A 90 11.03 -49.08 -41.09
N LEU A 91 10.30 -47.98 -40.85
CA LEU A 91 9.27 -47.47 -41.75
C LEU A 91 9.82 -46.60 -42.88
N LEU A 92 10.80 -45.73 -42.58
CA LEU A 92 11.35 -44.73 -43.51
C LEU A 92 12.80 -45.04 -43.93
N SER A 93 13.36 -46.16 -43.48
CA SER A 93 14.76 -46.54 -43.76
C SER A 93 15.71 -45.40 -43.37
N ASN A 94 16.47 -44.86 -44.33
CA ASN A 94 17.41 -43.74 -44.13
C ASN A 94 16.85 -42.38 -44.59
N ARG A 95 15.55 -42.29 -44.94
CA ARG A 95 14.95 -41.02 -45.34
C ARG A 95 14.55 -40.22 -44.11
N LEU A 96 14.96 -38.95 -44.07
CA LEU A 96 14.67 -38.00 -42.98
C LEU A 96 15.10 -38.47 -41.57
N PRO A 97 16.35 -38.94 -41.38
CA PRO A 97 16.80 -39.58 -40.14
C PRO A 97 16.69 -38.69 -38.89
N PHE A 98 16.60 -37.36 -39.07
CA PHE A 98 16.50 -36.39 -37.99
C PHE A 98 15.08 -35.86 -37.74
N ALA A 99 14.09 -36.22 -38.57
CA ALA A 99 12.74 -35.67 -38.46
C ALA A 99 12.07 -35.93 -37.09
N PRO A 100 12.16 -37.14 -36.50
CA PRO A 100 11.60 -37.37 -35.17
C PRO A 100 12.31 -36.57 -34.08
N LEU A 101 13.65 -36.44 -34.19
CA LEU A 101 14.44 -35.66 -33.24
C LEU A 101 14.11 -34.16 -33.32
N MET A 102 13.90 -33.63 -34.53
CA MET A 102 13.44 -32.26 -34.72
C MET A 102 12.05 -32.05 -34.11
N ALA A 103 11.13 -33.01 -34.28
CA ALA A 103 9.80 -32.93 -33.68
C ALA A 103 9.86 -32.89 -32.14
N ILE A 104 10.67 -33.75 -31.52
CA ILE A 104 10.90 -33.76 -30.07
C ILE A 104 11.50 -32.42 -29.62
N SER A 105 12.48 -31.89 -30.35
CA SER A 105 13.11 -30.61 -30.04
C SER A 105 12.12 -29.45 -30.09
N VAL A 106 11.29 -29.37 -31.13
CA VAL A 106 10.26 -28.32 -31.28
C VAL A 106 9.20 -28.43 -30.19
N LEU A 107 8.69 -29.64 -29.91
CA LEU A 107 7.70 -29.85 -28.85
C LEU A 107 8.25 -29.49 -27.47
N ASN A 108 9.49 -29.90 -27.17
CA ASN A 108 10.16 -29.52 -25.92
C ASN A 108 10.36 -27.99 -25.82
N ALA A 109 10.72 -27.33 -26.92
CA ALA A 109 10.87 -25.87 -26.92
C ALA A 109 9.53 -25.17 -26.61
N ILE A 110 8.43 -25.59 -27.25
CA ILE A 110 7.08 -25.07 -26.98
C ILE A 110 6.71 -25.24 -25.50
N GLU A 111 6.94 -26.43 -24.94
CA GLU A 111 6.59 -26.73 -23.55
C GLU A 111 7.47 -25.99 -22.54
N ILE A 112 8.77 -25.86 -22.80
CA ILE A 112 9.67 -25.06 -21.97
C ILE A 112 9.22 -23.58 -21.98
N THR A 113 8.89 -23.03 -23.15
CA THR A 113 8.34 -21.66 -23.25
C THR A 113 7.04 -21.53 -22.46
N SER A 114 6.11 -22.49 -22.58
CA SER A 114 4.86 -22.53 -21.82
C SER A 114 5.08 -22.58 -20.31
N ILE A 115 6.05 -23.40 -19.84
CA ILE A 115 6.45 -23.49 -18.44
C ILE A 115 6.95 -22.14 -17.92
N PHE A 116 7.83 -21.46 -18.68
CA PHE A 116 8.33 -20.14 -18.29
C PHE A 116 7.22 -19.10 -18.24
N SER A 117 6.31 -19.08 -19.21
CA SER A 117 5.14 -18.20 -19.19
C SER A 117 4.23 -18.48 -17.98
N SER A 118 3.97 -19.75 -17.67
CA SER A 118 3.20 -20.13 -16.48
C SER A 118 3.91 -19.75 -15.19
N LEU A 119 5.24 -19.87 -15.12
CA LEU A 119 6.02 -19.47 -13.97
C LEU A 119 5.94 -17.96 -13.75
N ILE A 120 6.12 -17.17 -14.81
CA ILE A 120 5.96 -15.71 -14.76
C ILE A 120 4.54 -15.38 -14.29
N TRP A 121 3.53 -15.97 -14.91
CA TRP A 121 2.14 -15.73 -14.52
C TRP A 121 1.91 -16.04 -13.04
N THR A 122 2.20 -17.25 -12.57
CA THR A 122 1.98 -17.64 -11.15
C THR A 122 2.84 -16.86 -10.15
N THR A 123 3.98 -16.32 -10.57
CA THR A 123 4.84 -15.49 -9.71
C THR A 123 4.29 -14.08 -9.58
N PHE A 124 3.79 -13.50 -10.68
CA PHE A 124 3.39 -12.10 -10.76
C PHE A 124 1.86 -11.87 -10.73
N SER A 125 1.05 -12.94 -10.83
CA SER A 125 -0.41 -12.86 -10.75
C SER A 125 -0.88 -12.46 -9.36
N ASP A 126 -0.14 -12.86 -8.33
CA ASP A 126 -0.55 -12.67 -6.95
C ASP A 126 -0.39 -11.21 -6.56
N GLY A 127 -1.52 -10.54 -6.34
CA GLY A 127 -1.59 -9.20 -5.79
C GLY A 127 -1.28 -8.06 -6.76
N ILE A 128 -0.56 -8.23 -7.88
CA ILE A 128 -0.21 -7.08 -8.75
C ILE A 128 -1.45 -6.49 -9.42
N PHE A 129 -2.29 -7.31 -10.04
CA PHE A 129 -3.53 -6.82 -10.67
C PHE A 129 -4.50 -6.26 -9.63
N GLU A 130 -4.61 -6.92 -8.48
CA GLU A 130 -5.46 -6.48 -7.37
C GLU A 130 -4.99 -5.15 -6.79
N ILE A 131 -3.71 -5.01 -6.45
CA ILE A 131 -3.12 -3.77 -5.93
C ILE A 131 -3.21 -2.66 -6.99
N THR A 132 -2.99 -2.97 -8.27
CA THR A 132 -3.09 -1.97 -9.35
C THR A 132 -4.52 -1.47 -9.49
N TRP A 133 -5.50 -2.38 -9.42
CA TRP A 133 -6.92 -2.03 -9.43
C TRP A 133 -7.31 -1.20 -8.20
N GLN A 134 -6.92 -1.65 -7.00
CA GLN A 134 -7.16 -0.95 -5.74
C GLN A 134 -6.54 0.47 -5.76
N LYS A 135 -5.29 0.61 -6.23
CA LYS A 135 -4.66 1.93 -6.43
C LYS A 135 -5.42 2.77 -7.45
N GLY A 136 -5.92 2.16 -8.53
CA GLY A 136 -6.78 2.82 -9.51
C GLY A 136 -8.04 3.40 -8.87
N ALA A 137 -8.73 2.62 -8.03
CA ALA A 137 -9.91 3.06 -7.29
C ALA A 137 -9.59 4.20 -6.30
N CYS A 138 -8.47 4.12 -5.58
CA CYS A 138 -8.01 5.19 -4.69
C CYS A 138 -7.71 6.49 -5.45
N ARG A 139 -7.05 6.41 -6.62
CA ARG A 139 -6.79 7.58 -7.48
C ARG A 139 -8.06 8.25 -7.96
N LEU A 140 -9.06 7.46 -8.34
CA LEU A 140 -10.35 7.99 -8.77
C LEU A 140 -11.04 8.73 -7.61
N ARG A 141 -11.00 8.19 -6.40
CA ARG A 141 -11.53 8.87 -5.20
C ARG A 141 -10.83 10.19 -4.93
N GLU A 142 -9.49 10.20 -4.92
CA GLU A 142 -8.69 11.43 -4.76
C GLU A 142 -9.00 12.45 -5.85
N GLN A 143 -9.16 12.00 -7.10
CA GLN A 143 -9.54 12.87 -8.21
C GLN A 143 -10.92 13.50 -7.99
N LEU A 144 -11.93 12.74 -7.57
CA LEU A 144 -13.26 13.27 -7.25
C LEU A 144 -13.22 14.31 -6.14
N ILE A 145 -12.37 14.11 -5.11
CA ILE A 145 -12.19 15.08 -4.03
C ILE A 145 -11.59 16.39 -4.56
N ARG A 146 -10.60 16.33 -5.44
CA ARG A 146 -9.95 17.54 -6.00
C ARG A 146 -10.82 18.27 -7.00
N ASP A 147 -11.52 17.52 -7.85
CA ASP A 147 -12.30 18.08 -8.96
C ASP A 147 -13.68 18.58 -8.51
N SER A 148 -14.15 18.18 -7.33
CA SER A 148 -15.39 18.70 -6.75
C SER A 148 -15.16 20.11 -6.19
N ALA A 149 -15.81 21.11 -6.79
CA ALA A 149 -16.04 22.39 -6.13
C ALA A 149 -16.82 22.08 -4.84
N TYR A 150 -16.21 22.34 -3.68
CA TYR A 150 -16.59 21.85 -2.35
C TYR A 150 -18.06 21.44 -2.26
N SER A 151 -18.36 20.14 -2.18
CA SER A 151 -19.75 19.66 -2.22
C SER A 151 -20.51 19.93 -0.92
N VAL A 152 -19.94 20.72 0.00
CA VAL A 152 -20.29 20.84 1.42
C VAL A 152 -19.94 22.23 1.96
N GLN A 153 -20.26 22.46 3.25
CA GLN A 153 -19.98 23.68 4.00
C GLN A 153 -18.53 24.16 3.80
N THR A 154 -18.38 25.43 3.41
CA THR A 154 -17.11 26.16 3.39
C THR A 154 -17.04 27.11 4.57
N VAL A 155 -15.83 27.46 4.99
CA VAL A 155 -15.60 28.54 5.95
C VAL A 155 -14.70 29.55 5.26
N ASP A 156 -15.24 30.75 5.07
CA ASP A 156 -14.57 31.85 4.38
C ASP A 156 -14.02 32.88 5.38
N ASP A 157 -14.72 33.06 6.51
CA ASP A 157 -14.35 34.02 7.55
C ASP A 157 -14.11 33.33 8.90
N GLU A 158 -13.12 33.84 9.64
CA GLU A 158 -12.76 33.32 10.96
C GLU A 158 -13.87 33.52 12.00
N GLU A 159 -14.69 34.55 11.83
CA GLU A 159 -15.75 34.96 12.75
C GLU A 159 -16.92 33.97 12.80
N ASP A 160 -17.08 33.16 11.75
CA ASP A 160 -18.13 32.14 11.64
C ASP A 160 -17.80 30.86 12.44
N ILE A 161 -16.57 30.74 12.95
CA ILE A 161 -16.09 29.53 13.62
C ILE A 161 -16.40 29.62 15.12
N GLN A 162 -17.22 28.70 15.61
CA GLN A 162 -17.57 28.60 17.02
C GLN A 162 -17.04 27.32 17.67
N MET A 163 -16.91 26.26 16.88
CA MET A 163 -16.41 24.97 17.35
C MET A 163 -15.37 24.39 16.41
N ILE A 164 -14.22 24.03 16.96
CA ILE A 164 -13.19 23.30 16.24
C ILE A 164 -12.99 21.93 16.86
N ALA A 165 -12.58 20.97 16.05
CA ALA A 165 -12.22 19.65 16.54
C ALA A 165 -10.86 19.22 16.05
N GLY A 166 -10.19 18.32 16.77
CA GLY A 166 -9.01 17.61 16.29
C GLY A 166 -9.22 16.12 16.34
N ILE A 167 -8.81 15.41 15.29
CA ILE A 167 -8.95 13.96 15.16
C ILE A 167 -7.61 13.29 14.96
N ASP A 168 -7.44 12.14 15.60
CA ASP A 168 -6.27 11.28 15.47
C ASP A 168 -6.64 9.80 15.60
N THR A 169 -5.80 8.93 15.04
CA THR A 169 -5.90 7.48 15.20
C THR A 169 -4.59 6.88 15.66
N SER A 170 -4.65 6.01 16.67
CA SER A 170 -3.51 5.22 17.13
C SER A 170 -3.79 3.72 16.98
N ALA A 171 -2.79 2.96 16.53
CA ALA A 171 -2.83 1.51 16.40
C ALA A 171 -1.80 0.87 17.33
N SER A 172 -2.01 -0.40 17.70
CA SER A 172 -0.98 -1.18 18.39
C SER A 172 0.03 -1.76 17.41
N THR A 173 1.27 -1.95 17.86
CA THR A 173 2.29 -2.70 17.12
C THR A 173 1.95 -4.19 17.02
N SER A 174 1.17 -4.73 17.96
CA SER A 174 0.75 -6.14 17.96
C SER A 174 -0.43 -6.43 17.03
N ASN A 175 -1.29 -5.43 16.78
CA ASN A 175 -2.41 -5.52 15.86
C ASN A 175 -2.65 -4.16 15.18
N SER A 176 -2.16 -4.03 13.95
CA SER A 176 -2.24 -2.78 13.17
C SER A 176 -3.59 -2.57 12.48
N ASP A 177 -4.49 -3.55 12.51
CA ASP A 177 -5.82 -3.46 11.90
C ASP A 177 -6.87 -2.92 12.88
N MET A 178 -6.59 -3.00 14.18
CA MET A 178 -7.40 -2.39 15.23
C MET A 178 -6.82 -1.02 15.62
N VAL A 179 -7.61 0.03 15.43
CA VAL A 179 -7.24 1.41 15.72
C VAL A 179 -8.18 2.01 16.76
N PHE A 180 -7.65 2.88 17.61
CA PHE A 180 -8.44 3.76 18.46
C PHE A 180 -8.50 5.13 17.79
N VAL A 181 -9.71 5.58 17.47
CA VAL A 181 -9.97 6.90 16.91
C VAL A 181 -10.44 7.79 18.04
N SER A 182 -9.88 8.98 18.15
CA SER A 182 -10.27 9.99 19.13
C SER A 182 -10.51 11.32 18.44
N ILE A 183 -11.58 12.01 18.83
CA ILE A 183 -11.88 13.38 18.41
C ILE A 183 -12.07 14.26 19.64
N SER A 184 -11.39 15.40 19.69
CA SER A 184 -11.53 16.40 20.76
C SER A 184 -12.19 17.66 20.22
N PHE A 185 -13.13 18.24 20.97
CA PHE A 185 -13.94 19.40 20.61
C PHE A 185 -13.64 20.58 21.51
N TRP A 186 -13.57 21.77 20.92
CA TRP A 186 -13.14 23.00 21.58
C TRP A 186 -14.00 24.18 21.11
N GLU A 187 -14.38 25.03 22.06
CA GLU A 187 -14.95 26.34 21.75
C GLU A 187 -13.88 27.23 21.11
N TYR A 188 -14.24 27.95 20.06
CA TYR A 188 -13.40 28.91 19.37
C TYR A 188 -14.03 30.31 19.43
N PRO A 189 -13.26 31.39 19.65
CA PRO A 189 -11.80 31.46 19.83
C PRO A 189 -11.32 31.26 21.27
N SER A 190 -12.21 30.93 22.22
CA SER A 190 -11.86 30.83 23.65
C SER A 190 -10.86 29.71 23.97
N MET A 191 -10.74 28.72 23.07
CA MET A 191 -9.90 27.53 23.24
C MET A 191 -10.23 26.75 24.52
N LYS A 192 -11.50 26.76 24.93
CA LYS A 192 -11.99 25.96 26.03
C LYS A 192 -12.35 24.56 25.53
N HIS A 193 -11.78 23.54 26.16
CA HIS A 193 -12.11 22.14 25.87
C HIS A 193 -13.57 21.84 26.25
N VAL A 194 -14.31 21.19 25.34
CA VAL A 194 -15.72 20.83 25.51
C VAL A 194 -15.88 19.35 25.80
N ALA A 195 -15.28 18.50 24.95
CA ALA A 195 -15.39 17.06 25.05
C ALA A 195 -14.27 16.36 24.30
N THR A 196 -13.94 15.13 24.70
CA THR A 196 -13.18 14.19 23.88
C THR A 196 -13.99 12.90 23.79
N VAL A 197 -14.20 12.41 22.57
CA VAL A 197 -14.93 11.16 22.31
C VAL A 197 -14.00 10.22 21.57
N SER A 198 -13.96 8.97 22.00
CA SER A 198 -13.04 7.97 21.48
C SER A 198 -13.74 6.62 21.29
N ASN A 199 -13.24 5.81 20.36
CA ASN A 199 -13.77 4.47 20.13
C ASN A 199 -12.76 3.58 19.39
N SER A 200 -12.83 2.26 19.61
CA SER A 200 -12.07 1.30 18.83
C SER A 200 -12.76 0.98 17.51
N ARG A 201 -11.98 0.82 16.45
CA ARG A 201 -12.45 0.52 15.10
C ARG A 201 -11.50 -0.46 14.43
N PHE A 202 -12.05 -1.25 13.51
CA PHE A 202 -11.26 -2.06 12.59
C PHE A 202 -11.13 -1.34 11.25
N LEU A 203 -9.91 -1.30 10.71
CA LEU A 203 -9.64 -0.76 9.38
C LEU A 203 -10.27 -1.70 8.35
N LYS A 204 -11.28 -1.21 7.62
CA LYS A 204 -12.06 -1.99 6.64
C LYS A 204 -11.28 -2.26 5.35
N LEU A 205 -10.39 -1.34 4.98
CA LEU A 205 -9.59 -1.42 3.77
C LEU A 205 -8.24 -2.09 4.05
N PRO A 206 -7.73 -2.94 3.12
CA PRO A 206 -6.39 -3.50 3.24
C PRO A 206 -5.32 -2.40 3.14
N TYR A 207 -4.12 -2.69 3.63
CA TYR A 207 -2.98 -1.78 3.47
C TYR A 207 -2.59 -1.69 2.00
N ILE A 208 -2.78 -0.51 1.40
CA ILE A 208 -2.34 -0.21 0.04
C ILE A 208 -1.14 0.77 0.15
N PRO A 209 0.05 0.38 -0.33
CA PRO A 209 1.23 1.25 -0.26
C PRO A 209 0.96 2.61 -0.90
N GLN A 210 1.34 3.69 -0.21
CA GLN A 210 1.13 5.11 -0.56
C GLN A 210 -0.30 5.65 -0.39
N TYR A 211 -1.27 4.84 0.05
CA TYR A 211 -2.68 5.24 0.25
C TYR A 211 -3.16 5.02 1.68
N LEU A 212 -2.28 5.20 2.67
CA LEU A 212 -2.64 5.11 4.09
C LEU A 212 -3.79 6.05 4.45
N ALA A 213 -3.78 7.28 3.89
CA ALA A 213 -4.83 8.27 4.10
C ALA A 213 -6.22 7.76 3.71
N VAL A 214 -6.34 7.03 2.59
CA VAL A 214 -7.63 6.48 2.15
C VAL A 214 -8.15 5.44 3.14
N ARG A 215 -7.24 4.63 3.70
CA ARG A 215 -7.56 3.56 4.65
C ARG A 215 -8.07 4.11 5.99
N GLU A 216 -7.38 5.10 6.53
CA GLU A 216 -7.67 5.64 7.87
C GLU A 216 -8.79 6.70 7.84
N ALA A 217 -8.85 7.53 6.79
CA ALA A 217 -9.84 8.59 6.69
C ALA A 217 -11.28 8.07 6.63
N GLU A 218 -11.54 6.90 6.01
CA GLU A 218 -12.88 6.30 6.03
C GLU A 218 -13.34 6.01 7.45
N VAL A 219 -12.45 5.46 8.28
CA VAL A 219 -12.75 5.11 9.67
C VAL A 219 -12.91 6.36 10.54
N MET A 220 -12.03 7.35 10.34
CA MET A 220 -12.15 8.66 10.99
C MET A 220 -13.48 9.32 10.63
N ALA A 221 -13.82 9.40 9.36
CA ALA A 221 -15.04 10.07 8.90
C ALA A 221 -16.32 9.35 9.33
N ASP A 222 -16.34 8.01 9.29
CA ASP A 222 -17.42 7.20 9.88
C ASP A 222 -17.63 7.53 11.35
N PHE A 223 -16.53 7.67 12.11
CA PHE A 223 -16.58 8.00 13.52
C PHE A 223 -17.09 9.42 13.77
N VAL A 224 -16.58 10.42 13.03
CA VAL A 224 -17.08 11.80 13.13
C VAL A 224 -18.56 11.89 12.82
N ARG A 225 -19.02 11.27 11.72
CA ARG A 225 -20.45 11.26 11.37
C ARG A 225 -21.30 10.65 12.48
N LYS A 226 -20.84 9.55 13.08
CA LYS A 226 -21.54 8.91 14.20
C LYS A 226 -21.63 9.87 15.39
N VAL A 227 -20.52 10.47 15.81
CA VAL A 227 -20.49 11.39 16.97
C VAL A 227 -21.38 12.60 16.71
N VAL A 228 -21.32 13.22 15.53
CA VAL A 228 -22.15 14.37 15.16
C VAL A 228 -23.64 14.01 15.07
N THR A 229 -23.97 12.78 14.65
CA THR A 229 -25.36 12.30 14.64
C THR A 229 -25.90 12.09 16.05
N GLU A 230 -25.09 11.50 16.94
CA GLU A 230 -25.46 11.21 18.33
C GLU A 230 -25.45 12.48 19.21
N ARG A 231 -24.58 13.44 18.88
CA ARG A 231 -24.36 14.69 19.61
C ARG A 231 -24.25 15.88 18.64
N PRO A 232 -25.38 16.33 18.06
CA PRO A 232 -25.38 17.42 17.09
C PRO A 232 -24.82 18.74 17.62
N GLU A 233 -24.89 18.96 18.93
CA GLU A 233 -24.32 20.12 19.61
C GLU A 233 -22.79 20.18 19.56
N LEU A 234 -22.14 19.05 19.23
CA LEU A 234 -20.69 18.95 19.06
C LEU A 234 -20.25 19.03 17.60
N ARG A 235 -21.14 19.37 16.65
CA ARG A 235 -20.74 19.51 15.24
C ARG A 235 -19.65 20.59 15.12
N PRO A 236 -18.42 20.25 14.69
CA PRO A 236 -17.38 21.25 14.50
C PRO A 236 -17.58 21.96 13.17
N ASP A 237 -17.19 23.24 13.13
CA ASP A 237 -17.08 24.03 11.92
C ASP A 237 -15.80 23.67 11.14
N VAL A 238 -14.74 23.28 11.86
CA VAL A 238 -13.45 22.90 11.28
C VAL A 238 -12.82 21.72 12.02
N ILE A 239 -12.27 20.75 11.27
CA ILE A 239 -11.57 19.58 11.79
C ILE A 239 -10.07 19.64 11.47
N PHE A 240 -9.25 19.62 12.51
CA PHE A 240 -7.81 19.46 12.45
C PHE A 240 -7.43 17.98 12.38
N CYS A 241 -6.62 17.61 11.39
CA CYS A 241 -6.12 16.25 11.20
C CYS A 241 -4.59 16.22 11.39
N ASP A 242 -4.06 15.23 12.10
CA ASP A 242 -2.61 14.97 12.13
C ASP A 242 -2.15 14.43 10.76
N GLY A 243 -1.45 15.27 10.00
CA GLY A 243 -1.03 14.97 8.63
C GLY A 243 -1.32 16.10 7.66
N PHE A 244 -1.05 15.87 6.38
CA PHE A 244 -1.22 16.91 5.35
C PHE A 244 -2.63 16.91 4.73
N GLY A 245 -3.02 18.05 4.18
CA GLY A 245 -4.15 18.24 3.26
C GLY A 245 -3.67 18.29 1.81
N GLN A 246 -3.86 19.43 1.15
CA GLN A 246 -3.51 19.65 -0.25
C GLN A 246 -2.00 19.60 -0.50
N PHE A 247 -1.16 19.84 0.52
CA PHE A 247 0.28 19.62 0.41
C PHE A 247 0.61 18.12 0.47
N HIS A 248 0.41 17.43 -0.64
CA HIS A 248 0.64 15.99 -0.74
C HIS A 248 1.02 15.64 -2.17
N SER A 249 1.76 14.54 -2.38
CA SER A 249 2.21 14.07 -3.72
C SER A 249 1.11 13.95 -4.78
N ARG A 250 -0.15 13.85 -4.33
CA ARG A 250 -1.33 13.75 -5.20
C ARG A 250 -2.36 14.85 -4.92
N ASP A 251 -1.95 15.92 -4.25
CA ASP A 251 -2.81 17.04 -3.85
C ASP A 251 -4.03 16.64 -3.01
N CYS A 252 -3.95 15.50 -2.33
CA CYS A 252 -5.05 14.93 -1.55
C CYS A 252 -4.49 14.09 -0.38
N GLY A 253 -4.15 14.76 0.72
CA GLY A 253 -3.72 14.14 1.97
C GLY A 253 -4.87 13.77 2.91
N MET A 254 -4.55 13.38 4.15
CA MET A 254 -5.51 12.96 5.18
C MET A 254 -6.63 13.96 5.39
N ALA A 255 -6.30 15.25 5.54
CA ALA A 255 -7.30 16.27 5.80
C ALA A 255 -8.29 16.41 4.64
N CYS A 256 -7.83 16.32 3.38
CA CYS A 256 -8.71 16.35 2.20
C CYS A 256 -9.71 15.19 2.23
N HIS A 257 -9.24 13.97 2.53
CA HIS A 257 -10.11 12.79 2.62
C HIS A 257 -11.12 12.91 3.76
N VAL A 258 -10.67 13.26 4.97
CA VAL A 258 -11.56 13.41 6.12
C VAL A 258 -12.62 14.47 5.83
N GLY A 259 -12.22 15.66 5.36
CA GLY A 259 -13.16 16.76 5.11
C GLY A 259 -14.17 16.45 4.01
N ALA A 260 -13.75 15.82 2.91
CA ALA A 260 -14.65 15.42 1.84
C ALA A 260 -15.64 14.34 2.29
N LEU A 261 -15.21 13.39 3.13
CA LEU A 261 -16.07 12.31 3.62
C LEU A 261 -17.02 12.77 4.73
N THR A 262 -16.59 13.66 5.63
CA THR A 262 -17.44 14.18 6.71
C THR A 262 -18.37 15.30 6.25
N GLY A 263 -17.99 15.99 5.18
CA GLY A 263 -18.64 17.23 4.75
C GLY A 263 -18.42 18.39 5.70
N ILE A 264 -17.28 18.41 6.37
CA ILE A 264 -16.87 19.44 7.32
C ILE A 264 -15.51 19.98 6.88
N PRO A 265 -15.31 21.30 6.86
CA PRO A 265 -14.01 21.90 6.58
C PRO A 265 -12.87 21.27 7.39
N SER A 266 -11.71 21.12 6.78
CA SER A 266 -10.59 20.41 7.39
C SER A 266 -9.24 21.06 7.13
N ILE A 267 -8.36 20.92 8.13
CA ILE A 267 -7.00 21.46 8.12
C ILE A 267 -6.02 20.31 8.37
N GLY A 268 -5.00 20.21 7.52
CA GLY A 268 -3.89 19.30 7.75
C GLY A 268 -2.77 19.99 8.51
N VAL A 269 -2.43 19.49 9.69
CA VAL A 269 -1.29 19.96 10.47
C VAL A 269 -0.33 18.80 10.69
N ALA A 270 0.82 18.83 10.03
CA ALA A 270 1.86 17.83 10.20
C ALA A 270 2.96 18.30 11.16
N LYS A 271 3.47 17.38 11.98
CA LYS A 271 4.58 17.62 12.91
C LYS A 271 5.95 17.59 12.22
N ASN A 272 6.06 16.84 11.12
CA ASN A 272 7.30 16.61 10.41
C ASN A 272 7.13 16.81 8.91
N LEU A 273 8.12 17.43 8.29
CA LEU A 273 8.25 17.53 6.84
C LEU A 273 9.43 16.68 6.40
N THR A 274 9.17 15.49 5.87
CA THR A 274 10.25 14.64 5.35
C THR A 274 10.70 15.13 3.97
N LEU A 275 12.01 15.08 3.70
CA LEU A 275 12.54 15.49 2.40
C LEU A 275 11.96 14.63 1.27
N HIS A 276 11.80 13.33 1.51
CA HIS A 276 11.23 12.41 0.51
C HIS A 276 9.81 12.82 0.12
N ASP A 277 8.93 13.06 1.09
CA ASP A 277 7.54 13.46 0.82
C ASP A 277 7.48 14.85 0.18
N THR A 278 8.38 15.74 0.60
CA THR A 278 8.50 17.08 0.01
C THR A 278 8.86 16.98 -1.47
N TYR A 279 9.89 16.22 -1.83
CA TYR A 279 10.32 16.04 -3.23
C TYR A 279 9.24 15.35 -4.07
N ASN A 280 8.55 14.36 -3.51
CA ASN A 280 7.43 13.71 -4.18
C ASN A 280 6.26 14.68 -4.43
N THR A 281 6.12 15.71 -3.60
CA THR A 281 5.04 16.71 -3.69
C THR A 281 5.39 17.85 -4.64
N VAL A 282 6.63 18.35 -4.59
CA VAL A 282 7.07 19.55 -5.33
C VAL A 282 7.81 19.25 -6.63
N GLY A 283 8.13 17.97 -6.87
CA GLY A 283 8.95 17.54 -7.99
C GLY A 283 10.46 17.48 -7.66
N MET A 284 11.12 16.43 -8.15
CA MET A 284 12.56 16.19 -7.95
C MET A 284 13.43 17.27 -8.58
N GLU A 285 12.93 17.94 -9.62
CA GLU A 285 13.57 19.07 -10.30
C GLU A 285 13.72 20.30 -9.40
N ASN A 286 12.88 20.45 -8.37
CA ASN A 286 12.92 21.57 -7.44
C ASN A 286 13.77 21.27 -6.19
N LYS A 287 14.44 20.12 -6.12
CA LYS A 287 15.24 19.68 -4.97
C LYS A 287 16.21 20.76 -4.46
N ALA A 288 17.00 21.37 -5.35
CA ALA A 288 17.97 22.39 -4.97
C ALA A 288 17.31 23.65 -4.38
N LYS A 289 16.11 24.00 -4.84
CA LYS A 289 15.33 25.12 -4.29
C LYS A 289 14.78 24.77 -2.90
N VAL A 290 14.30 23.54 -2.72
CA VAL A 290 13.82 23.02 -1.42
C VAL A 290 14.94 23.04 -0.39
N ASP A 291 16.11 22.49 -0.72
CA ASP A 291 17.26 22.47 0.17
C ASP A 291 17.65 23.91 0.58
N LYS A 292 17.75 24.82 -0.40
CA LYS A 292 18.05 26.23 -0.15
C LYS A 292 16.99 26.92 0.72
N PHE A 293 15.71 26.65 0.47
CA PHE A 293 14.60 27.20 1.25
C PHE A 293 14.67 26.72 2.70
N LEU A 294 14.89 25.42 2.93
CA LEU A 294 15.00 24.86 4.27
C LEU A 294 16.21 25.41 5.02
N ASP A 295 17.33 25.64 4.33
CA ASP A 295 18.51 26.29 4.92
C ASP A 295 18.24 27.76 5.25
N SER A 296 17.55 28.51 4.37
CA SER A 296 17.12 29.88 4.68
C SER A 296 16.14 29.95 5.85
N CYS A 297 15.25 28.96 5.98
CA CYS A 297 14.37 28.84 7.14
C CYS A 297 15.20 28.61 8.40
N ARG A 298 16.17 27.67 8.37
CA ARG A 298 17.09 27.41 9.49
C ARG A 298 17.90 28.64 9.91
N GLU A 299 18.33 29.46 8.96
CA GLU A 299 19.03 30.71 9.24
C GLU A 299 18.10 31.77 9.83
N ALA A 300 16.92 31.97 9.24
CA ALA A 300 15.89 32.85 9.78
C ALA A 300 15.50 32.44 11.22
N TYR A 301 15.43 31.13 11.49
CA TYR A 301 15.17 30.57 12.82
C TYR A 301 16.25 30.87 13.85
N LYS A 302 17.52 30.96 13.45
CA LYS A 302 18.60 31.37 14.38
C LYS A 302 18.48 32.84 14.77
N ASN A 303 18.00 33.67 13.86
CA ASN A 303 18.04 35.13 13.97
C ASN A 303 16.75 35.74 14.56
N ASN A 304 15.59 35.10 14.40
CA ASN A 304 14.31 35.66 14.85
C ASN A 304 13.69 34.84 16.00
N LYS A 305 13.85 35.34 17.23
CA LYS A 305 13.42 34.64 18.47
C LYS A 305 12.04 35.08 19.00
N SER A 306 11.41 36.10 18.43
CA SER A 306 10.35 36.84 19.15
C SER A 306 9.07 37.12 18.37
N ALA A 307 8.97 36.82 17.07
CA ALA A 307 7.75 37.02 16.30
C ALA A 307 6.96 35.72 16.13
N VAL A 308 5.67 35.74 16.48
CA VAL A 308 4.69 34.74 16.02
C VAL A 308 4.43 35.05 14.54
N GLY A 309 4.65 34.07 13.67
CA GLY A 309 4.50 34.25 12.24
C GLY A 309 4.54 32.92 11.52
N TYR A 310 4.12 32.93 10.26
CA TYR A 310 4.24 31.79 9.37
C TYR A 310 5.17 32.12 8.21
N ILE A 311 5.83 31.11 7.67
CA ILE A 311 6.64 31.21 6.47
C ILE A 311 5.91 30.45 5.35
N PRO A 312 5.47 31.12 4.28
CA PRO A 312 4.88 30.43 3.15
C PRO A 312 5.94 29.58 2.43
N PHE A 313 5.57 28.34 2.10
CA PHE A 313 6.42 27.44 1.33
C PHE A 313 6.16 27.68 -0.18
N ASP A 314 6.75 28.75 -0.71
CA ASP A 314 6.43 29.34 -2.02
C ASP A 314 7.30 28.82 -3.18
N ILE A 315 7.86 27.62 -3.04
CA ILE A 315 8.73 27.00 -4.06
C ILE A 315 7.98 26.71 -5.36
N VAL A 316 6.71 26.31 -5.23
CA VAL A 316 5.80 25.99 -6.33
C VAL A 316 4.52 26.78 -6.11
N GLN A 317 3.99 27.37 -7.19
CA GLN A 317 2.72 28.10 -7.17
C GLN A 317 1.59 27.18 -7.67
N PRO A 318 0.38 27.25 -7.08
CA PRO A 318 0.05 28.04 -5.89
C PRO A 318 0.69 27.46 -4.61
N THR A 319 0.99 28.32 -3.63
CA THR A 319 1.47 27.90 -2.31
C THR A 319 0.43 27.02 -1.62
N LYS A 320 0.82 25.81 -1.23
CA LYS A 320 -0.06 24.81 -0.57
C LYS A 320 0.30 24.53 0.89
N LEU A 321 1.40 25.10 1.36
CA LEU A 321 1.96 24.82 2.68
C LEU A 321 2.48 26.10 3.32
N ASN A 322 2.15 26.29 4.59
CA ASN A 322 2.73 27.30 5.45
C ASN A 322 3.43 26.63 6.64
N ILE A 323 4.60 27.13 6.99
CA ILE A 323 5.34 26.67 8.16
C ILE A 323 5.02 27.61 9.32
N LEU A 324 4.33 27.09 10.33
CA LEU A 324 3.85 27.85 11.47
C LEU A 324 4.73 27.59 12.70
N ARG A 325 5.11 28.68 13.38
CA ARG A 325 5.97 28.65 14.57
C ARG A 325 5.62 29.80 15.51
N ILE A 326 5.77 29.55 16.81
CA ILE A 326 5.55 30.52 17.89
C ILE A 326 6.89 30.84 18.55
N GLY A 327 7.32 32.09 18.42
CA GLY A 327 8.55 32.58 19.02
C GLY A 327 9.81 31.83 18.57
N GLY A 328 10.78 31.71 19.46
CA GLY A 328 12.10 31.16 19.17
C GLY A 328 12.22 29.63 19.12
N SER A 329 11.12 28.86 19.19
CA SER A 329 11.16 27.39 19.25
C SER A 329 11.66 26.73 17.96
N MET A 330 12.72 25.93 17.99
CA MET A 330 13.21 25.21 16.79
C MET A 330 12.20 24.24 16.17
N SER A 331 11.19 23.84 16.94
CA SER A 331 10.04 23.05 16.52
C SER A 331 8.92 23.96 16.00
N GLY A 332 8.30 23.55 14.90
CA GLY A 332 7.09 24.17 14.35
C GLY A 332 6.22 23.12 13.68
N VAL A 333 5.11 23.56 13.09
CA VAL A 333 4.16 22.68 12.40
C VAL A 333 4.00 23.10 10.94
N PHE A 334 3.60 22.15 10.11
CA PHE A 334 3.42 22.34 8.68
C PHE A 334 1.91 22.32 8.40
N VAL A 335 1.36 23.49 8.07
CA VAL A 335 -0.08 23.69 7.87
C VAL A 335 -0.39 23.66 6.38
N SER A 336 -1.39 22.88 6.00
CA SER A 336 -1.92 22.81 4.65
C SER A 336 -3.45 22.80 4.69
N ALA A 337 -4.09 23.49 3.76
CA ALA A 337 -5.54 23.44 3.59
C ALA A 337 -5.98 22.00 3.30
N GLY A 338 -7.06 21.53 3.91
CA GLY A 338 -7.65 20.22 3.62
C GLY A 338 -8.75 20.35 2.58
N TYR A 339 -9.98 20.49 3.06
CA TYR A 339 -11.20 20.63 2.26
C TYR A 339 -12.07 21.75 2.83
N GLY A 340 -12.79 22.49 2.00
CA GLY A 340 -13.75 23.54 2.42
C GLY A 340 -13.15 24.77 3.11
N ILE A 341 -11.83 24.98 3.01
CA ILE A 341 -11.12 26.09 3.66
C ILE A 341 -9.90 26.50 2.85
N ASP A 342 -9.55 27.79 2.85
CA ASP A 342 -8.33 28.28 2.21
C ASP A 342 -7.07 28.08 3.08
N LEU A 343 -5.88 28.24 2.49
CA LEU A 343 -4.62 28.08 3.23
C LEU A 343 -4.35 29.23 4.22
N GLN A 344 -4.85 30.43 3.94
CA GLN A 344 -4.57 31.62 4.75
C GLN A 344 -5.33 31.54 6.08
N LEU A 345 -6.64 31.38 6.03
CA LEU A 345 -7.52 31.08 7.14
C LEU A 345 -7.11 29.78 7.84
N ALA A 346 -6.81 28.76 7.02
CA ALA A 346 -5.88 27.65 7.30
C ALA A 346 -4.93 27.89 8.48
N THR A 347 -4.06 28.84 8.20
CA THR A 347 -2.89 29.18 9.00
C THR A 347 -3.24 30.07 10.18
N VAL A 348 -4.20 30.98 10.03
CA VAL A 348 -4.67 31.85 11.11
C VAL A 348 -5.26 31.04 12.26
N ILE A 349 -6.19 30.11 11.97
CA ILE A 349 -6.82 29.27 13.00
C ILE A 349 -5.76 28.35 13.64
N SER A 350 -4.87 27.78 12.82
CA SER A 350 -3.76 26.95 13.30
C SER A 350 -2.83 27.74 14.23
N ALA A 351 -2.57 29.02 13.95
CA ALA A 351 -1.74 29.88 14.81
C ALA A 351 -2.37 30.13 16.18
N ARG A 352 -3.69 30.27 16.28
CA ARG A 352 -4.38 30.45 17.57
C ARG A 352 -4.51 29.17 18.39
N THR A 353 -4.49 28.02 17.72
CA THR A 353 -4.66 26.70 18.35
C THR A 353 -3.33 26.02 18.71
N LEU A 354 -2.21 26.51 18.16
CA LEU A 354 -0.86 26.09 18.53
C LEU A 354 -0.47 26.76 19.85
N LEU A 355 -0.42 26.03 20.97
CA LEU A 355 0.01 26.62 22.25
C LEU A 355 1.47 26.30 22.61
N ASN A 356 1.95 25.13 22.19
CA ASN A 356 3.22 24.56 22.68
C ASN A 356 4.25 24.26 21.56
N ASN A 357 4.09 24.84 20.37
CA ASN A 357 4.97 24.66 19.19
C ASN A 357 5.15 23.24 18.61
N THR A 358 4.55 22.23 19.23
CA THR A 358 4.70 20.83 18.82
C THR A 358 3.56 20.36 17.93
N THR A 359 2.33 20.75 18.26
CA THR A 359 1.12 20.48 17.47
C THR A 359 -0.02 21.39 17.95
N CYS A 360 -1.09 21.51 17.18
CA CYS A 360 -2.30 22.23 17.58
C CYS A 360 -3.02 21.47 18.71
N GLU A 361 -3.55 22.18 19.69
CA GLU A 361 -4.16 21.58 20.89
C GLU A 361 -5.30 20.58 20.60
N PRO A 362 -6.20 20.82 19.62
CA PRO A 362 -7.22 19.83 19.29
C PRO A 362 -6.63 18.48 18.82
N ILE A 363 -5.54 18.51 18.04
CA ILE A 363 -4.83 17.29 17.62
C ILE A 363 -4.12 16.66 18.81
N ARG A 364 -3.43 17.48 19.62
CA ARG A 364 -2.70 16.99 20.81
C ARG A 364 -3.60 16.20 21.75
N ALA A 365 -4.79 16.72 22.04
CA ALA A 365 -5.74 16.07 22.93
C ALA A 365 -6.28 14.76 22.35
N ALA A 366 -6.54 14.71 21.05
CA ALA A 366 -6.95 13.47 20.37
C ALA A 366 -5.83 12.40 20.38
N ASP A 367 -4.60 12.78 20.04
CA ASP A 367 -3.41 11.91 20.01
C ASP A 367 -3.06 11.34 21.39
N LEU A 368 -3.15 12.17 22.45
CA LEU A 368 -2.94 11.68 23.81
C LEU A 368 -3.99 10.67 24.23
N GLU A 369 -5.26 10.89 23.89
CA GLU A 369 -6.35 9.99 24.26
C GLU A 369 -6.30 8.68 23.46
N SER A 370 -6.08 8.74 22.13
CA SER A 370 -5.96 7.55 21.28
C SER A 370 -4.81 6.64 21.75
N ARG A 371 -3.65 7.21 22.09
CA ARG A 371 -2.51 6.48 22.66
C ARG A 371 -2.75 5.98 24.08
N ARG A 372 -3.51 6.70 24.91
CA ARG A 372 -3.88 6.24 26.25
C ARG A 372 -4.69 4.95 26.14
N LEU A 373 -5.69 4.91 25.26
CA LEU A 373 -6.53 3.74 25.04
C LEU A 373 -5.78 2.54 24.45
N VAL A 374 -4.85 2.78 23.52
CA VAL A 374 -3.96 1.70 23.02
C VAL A 374 -3.18 1.08 24.18
N ARG A 375 -2.57 1.90 25.05
CA ARG A 375 -1.80 1.40 26.21
C ARG A 375 -2.69 0.68 27.21
N GLU A 376 -3.87 1.21 27.51
CA GLU A 376 -4.83 0.59 28.43
C GLU A 376 -5.29 -0.78 27.91
N TYR A 377 -5.67 -0.86 26.63
CA TYR A 377 -6.22 -2.06 26.03
C TYR A 377 -5.16 -3.15 25.77
N PHE A 378 -3.95 -2.78 25.36
CA PHE A 378 -2.91 -3.74 24.97
C PHE A 378 -1.82 -3.97 26.03
N ASP A 379 -1.45 -2.94 26.80
CA ASP A 379 -0.37 -3.04 27.79
C ASP A 379 -0.90 -3.29 29.21
N GLY A 380 -2.22 -3.24 29.44
CA GLY A 380 -2.85 -3.53 30.73
C GLY A 380 -2.44 -2.61 31.88
N ASN A 381 -1.77 -1.50 31.59
CA ASN A 381 -1.28 -0.55 32.59
C ASN A 381 -2.28 0.58 32.76
N ASP A 382 -3.23 0.39 33.67
CA ASP A 382 -3.88 1.51 34.35
C ASP A 382 -2.80 2.31 35.09
N LYS A 383 -2.37 3.43 34.51
CA LYS A 383 -1.82 4.52 35.31
C LYS A 383 -2.98 5.37 35.82
N THR A 384 -3.78 4.78 36.70
CA THR A 384 -4.54 5.52 37.70
C THR A 384 -3.60 5.74 38.89
N GLU A 385 -2.96 6.91 38.92
CA GLU A 385 -2.67 7.73 40.11
C GLU A 385 -2.05 9.06 39.68
#